data_AF-A0A5N6QSF4-F1
#
_entry.id   AF-A0A5N6QSF4-F1
#
_cell.length_a   1.000
_cell.length_b   1.000
_cell.length_c   1.000
_cell.angle_alpha   90.00
_cell.angle_beta   90.00
_cell.angle_gamma   90.00
#
_symmetry.space_group_name_H-M   'P 1'
#
loop_
_entity.id
_entity.type
_entity.pdbx_description
1 polymer ?
#
loop_
_entity_poly.entity_id
_entity_poly.type
_entity_poly.pdbx_seq_one_letter_code
_entity_poly.pdbx_strand_id
1 'polypeptide(L)'
;MSASQTLGGQSRSGRVLGPSLDKIIKNAAWRKHSGLVSACKSTLDKLESLSDSPNPDPASPLSGLSDADAQSVLQPLILALDSAYVKVVEPALDCAFKLFSFNLVRAEIDRPDPNHADDKSASIVYRMVEAVCKSAGLGDDAIELGVLRALLSAVRSPGVLIRGDCLVHIVRTCYNVYLGGLNGTNQICAKSVLAQMMVIVFSRVEQDSVDLGVQIPRVSVADLLEFTDKNLNEGSSIQFCQNFINEVMDASGEADGVAEQNKQLPNSPLSESNGSAQDQVQASKNGDEKGELGATSKIREDGFLLFKNLCKLSMKFSSQDQSDDQILLRGKVLSLELLNVVMDNGGPLWRTNERQALVFVCSLSKFWA
;
A
#
# COMPACT_ATOMS: atom_id res chain seq x y z
N MET A 1 -20.11 36.20 -3.31
CA MET A 1 -19.05 35.33 -3.84
C MET A 1 -19.27 33.96 -3.24
N SER A 2 -19.98 33.09 -3.96
CA SER A 2 -20.33 31.76 -3.47
C SER A 2 -19.10 30.87 -3.60
N ALA A 3 -18.49 30.49 -2.48
CA ALA A 3 -17.48 29.45 -2.47
C ALA A 3 -18.07 28.20 -3.15
N SER A 4 -17.36 27.66 -4.13
CA SER A 4 -17.74 26.42 -4.81
C SER A 4 -17.93 25.35 -3.73
N GLN A 5 -19.17 24.93 -3.47
CA GLN A 5 -19.43 23.86 -2.52
C GLN A 5 -18.79 22.59 -3.08
N THR A 6 -17.68 22.14 -2.48
CA THR A 6 -17.09 20.85 -2.79
C THR A 6 -18.09 19.78 -2.37
N LEU A 7 -18.56 18.96 -3.32
CA LEU A 7 -19.36 17.77 -3.03
C LEU A 7 -18.71 16.98 -1.88
N GLY A 8 -19.48 16.64 -0.85
CA GLY A 8 -18.99 15.92 0.34
C GLY A 8 -18.74 16.78 1.59
N GLY A 9 -19.19 18.03 1.65
CA GLY A 9 -19.23 18.81 2.89
C GLY A 9 -17.86 19.38 3.32
N GLN A 10 -17.74 19.69 4.62
CA GLN A 10 -16.58 20.42 5.16
C GLN A 10 -15.44 19.50 5.61
N SER A 11 -15.74 18.24 5.93
CA SER A 11 -14.75 17.26 6.40
C SER A 11 -13.71 16.91 5.33
N ARG A 12 -12.46 16.64 5.75
CA ARG A 12 -11.38 16.26 4.82
C ARG A 12 -11.70 14.95 4.09
N SER A 13 -12.24 13.99 4.82
CA SER A 13 -12.71 12.71 4.27
C SER A 13 -13.83 12.91 3.26
N GLY A 14 -14.76 13.82 3.55
CA GLY A 14 -15.85 14.18 2.66
C GLY A 14 -15.40 14.82 1.35
N ARG A 15 -14.41 15.72 1.38
CA ARG A 15 -13.84 16.33 0.15
C ARG A 15 -13.20 15.33 -0.81
N VAL A 16 -12.74 14.19 -0.29
CA VAL A 16 -12.20 13.08 -1.12
C VAL A 16 -13.31 12.15 -1.58
N LEU A 17 -14.20 11.74 -0.67
CA LEU A 17 -15.27 10.79 -0.96
C LEU A 17 -16.32 11.40 -1.90
N GLY A 18 -16.72 12.64 -1.67
CA GLY A 18 -17.85 13.28 -2.35
C GLY A 18 -17.73 13.30 -3.88
N PRO A 19 -16.65 13.86 -4.45
CA PRO A 19 -16.45 13.87 -5.90
C PRO A 19 -16.35 12.46 -6.50
N SER A 20 -15.76 11.51 -5.78
CA SER A 20 -15.64 10.12 -6.22
C SER A 20 -16.99 9.39 -6.22
N LEU A 21 -17.81 9.58 -5.18
CA LEU A 21 -19.17 9.02 -5.09
C LEU A 21 -20.07 9.58 -6.20
N ASP A 22 -19.97 10.87 -6.51
CA ASP A 22 -20.70 11.49 -7.63
C ASP A 22 -20.26 10.89 -8.98
N LYS A 23 -18.95 10.70 -9.22
CA LYS A 23 -18.45 9.99 -10.40
C LYS A 23 -18.96 8.54 -10.49
N ILE A 24 -18.98 7.82 -9.37
CA ILE A 24 -19.53 6.46 -9.29
C ILE A 24 -21.01 6.46 -9.70
N ILE A 25 -21.82 7.39 -9.19
CA ILE A 25 -23.23 7.52 -9.54
C ILE A 25 -23.41 7.77 -11.05
N LYS A 26 -22.60 8.66 -11.63
CA LYS A 26 -22.66 9.00 -13.06
C LYS A 26 -22.27 7.84 -13.97
N ASN A 27 -21.34 7.00 -13.52
CA ASN A 27 -20.87 5.83 -14.30
C ASN A 27 -21.68 4.55 -14.02
N ALA A 28 -22.50 4.53 -12.97
CA ALA A 28 -23.31 3.38 -12.60
C ALA A 28 -24.42 3.10 -13.62
N ALA A 29 -24.59 1.83 -13.98
CA ALA A 29 -25.71 1.41 -14.81
C ALA A 29 -26.99 1.30 -13.97
N TRP A 30 -27.95 2.21 -14.18
CA TRP A 30 -29.20 2.33 -13.40
C TRP A 30 -29.92 0.99 -13.13
N ARG A 31 -29.95 0.08 -14.11
CA ARG A 31 -30.64 -1.22 -14.00
C ARG A 31 -29.89 -2.25 -13.13
N LYS A 32 -28.57 -2.16 -13.04
CA LYS A 32 -27.72 -3.12 -12.31
C LYS A 32 -27.33 -2.61 -10.93
N HIS A 33 -27.18 -1.30 -10.77
CA HIS A 33 -26.53 -0.68 -9.62
C HIS A 33 -27.44 0.27 -8.85
N SER A 34 -28.77 0.08 -8.89
CA SER A 34 -29.72 0.94 -8.18
C SER A 34 -29.44 1.01 -6.67
N GLY A 35 -29.08 -0.11 -6.05
CA GLY A 35 -28.68 -0.17 -4.64
C GLY A 35 -27.40 0.62 -4.35
N LEU A 36 -26.37 0.48 -5.19
CA LEU A 36 -25.13 1.25 -5.08
C LEU A 36 -25.39 2.76 -5.23
N VAL A 37 -26.16 3.15 -6.25
CA VAL A 37 -26.52 4.56 -6.47
C VAL A 37 -27.26 5.14 -5.27
N SER A 38 -28.21 4.39 -4.70
CA SER A 38 -28.92 4.81 -3.48
C SER A 38 -27.96 4.97 -2.29
N ALA A 39 -27.03 4.04 -2.10
CA ALA A 39 -26.04 4.09 -1.03
C ALA A 39 -25.09 5.29 -1.17
N CYS A 40 -24.59 5.57 -2.39
CA CYS A 40 -23.74 6.72 -2.67
C CYS A 40 -24.48 8.04 -2.40
N LYS A 41 -25.75 8.18 -2.82
CA LYS A 41 -26.55 9.38 -2.57
C LYS A 41 -26.79 9.61 -1.08
N SER A 42 -27.23 8.57 -0.36
CA SER A 42 -27.43 8.65 1.09
C SER A 42 -26.14 9.02 1.83
N THR A 43 -24.99 8.57 1.32
CA THR A 43 -23.68 8.92 1.90
C THR A 43 -23.28 10.35 1.60
N LEU A 44 -23.57 10.86 0.40
CA LEU A 44 -23.36 12.28 0.06
C LEU A 44 -24.18 13.20 0.97
N ASP A 45 -25.47 12.90 1.15
CA ASP A 45 -26.35 13.66 2.05
C ASP A 45 -25.80 13.65 3.49
N LYS A 46 -25.28 12.50 3.95
CA LYS A 46 -24.66 12.38 5.27
C LYS A 46 -23.38 13.21 5.37
N LEU A 47 -22.50 13.15 4.38
CA LEU A 47 -21.22 13.87 4.35
C LEU A 47 -21.41 15.40 4.41
N GLU A 48 -22.51 15.94 3.88
CA GLU A 48 -22.82 17.38 3.97
C GLU A 48 -23.00 17.87 5.41
N SER A 49 -23.47 16.99 6.30
CA SER A 49 -23.67 17.28 7.73
C SER A 49 -22.42 17.02 8.60
N LEU A 50 -21.42 16.33 8.06
CA LEU A 50 -20.22 15.93 8.79
C LEU A 50 -19.11 16.98 8.68
N SER A 51 -18.55 17.31 9.84
CA SER A 51 -17.36 18.17 9.97
C SER A 51 -16.27 17.41 10.73
N ASP A 52 -15.02 17.77 10.49
CA ASP A 52 -13.89 17.16 11.20
C ASP A 52 -14.02 17.35 12.72
N SER A 53 -14.02 16.24 13.46
CA SER A 53 -14.03 16.29 14.92
C SER A 53 -12.74 16.94 15.44
N PRO A 54 -12.83 17.94 16.34
CA PRO A 54 -11.66 18.54 16.98
C PRO A 54 -10.91 17.55 17.89
N ASN A 55 -11.59 16.50 18.36
CA ASN A 55 -11.01 15.40 19.11
C ASN A 55 -11.11 14.11 18.26
N PRO A 56 -10.06 13.77 17.49
CA PRO A 56 -10.09 12.57 16.66
C PRO A 56 -10.07 11.31 17.54
N ASP A 57 -11.04 10.43 17.32
CA ASP A 57 -11.04 9.10 17.92
C ASP A 57 -9.88 8.28 17.31
N PRO A 58 -8.90 7.83 18.12
CA PRO A 58 -7.76 7.06 17.61
C PRO A 58 -8.17 5.69 17.04
N ALA A 59 -9.33 5.16 17.39
CA ALA A 59 -9.85 3.89 16.89
C ALA A 59 -10.63 4.04 15.58
N SER A 60 -10.99 5.27 15.18
CA SER A 60 -11.78 5.50 13.97
C SER A 60 -10.96 5.20 12.71
N PRO A 61 -11.52 4.47 11.73
CA PRO A 61 -10.81 4.13 10.51
C PRO A 61 -10.60 5.32 9.56
N LEU A 62 -11.31 6.44 9.79
CA LEU A 62 -11.13 7.68 9.05
C LEU A 62 -10.86 8.86 9.97
N SER A 63 -9.78 9.58 9.67
CA SER A 63 -9.38 10.80 10.37
C SER A 63 -10.49 11.84 10.32
N GLY A 64 -10.87 12.36 11.50
CA GLY A 64 -11.87 13.41 11.65
C GLY A 64 -13.33 12.93 11.74
N LEU A 65 -13.61 11.64 11.55
CA LEU A 65 -14.97 11.07 11.67
C LEU A 65 -15.07 10.09 12.85
N SER A 66 -16.28 9.87 13.36
CA SER A 66 -16.56 8.79 14.32
C SER A 66 -16.45 7.41 13.65
N ASP A 67 -16.24 6.33 14.40
CA ASP A 67 -16.19 4.97 13.83
C ASP A 67 -17.47 4.61 13.07
N ALA A 68 -18.65 4.89 13.64
CA ALA A 68 -19.93 4.62 13.00
C ALA A 68 -20.10 5.42 11.69
N ASP A 69 -19.64 6.68 11.67
CA ASP A 69 -19.66 7.50 10.46
C ASP A 69 -18.69 6.95 9.42
N ALA A 70 -17.46 6.64 9.82
CA ALA A 70 -16.43 6.10 8.97
C ALA A 70 -16.86 4.78 8.31
N GLN A 71 -17.47 3.86 9.06
CA GLN A 71 -18.05 2.63 8.52
C GLN A 71 -19.14 2.93 7.48
N SER A 72 -20.05 3.85 7.78
CA SER A 72 -21.16 4.18 6.89
C SER A 72 -20.70 4.83 5.58
N VAL A 73 -19.69 5.72 5.62
CA VAL A 73 -19.25 6.47 4.44
C VAL A 73 -18.28 5.68 3.55
N LEU A 74 -17.58 4.68 4.11
CA LEU A 74 -16.72 3.76 3.33
C LEU A 74 -17.51 2.63 2.67
N GLN A 75 -18.68 2.26 3.20
CA GLN A 75 -19.43 1.11 2.69
C GLN A 75 -19.81 1.21 1.19
N PRO A 76 -20.29 2.36 0.65
CA PRO A 76 -20.57 2.47 -0.78
C PRO A 76 -19.32 2.37 -1.66
N LEU A 77 -18.15 2.80 -1.15
CA LEU A 77 -16.89 2.69 -1.86
C LEU A 77 -16.50 1.22 -2.05
N ILE A 78 -16.66 0.40 -1.01
CA ILE A 78 -16.43 -1.05 -1.08
C ILE A 78 -17.39 -1.71 -2.07
N LEU A 79 -18.68 -1.35 -2.02
CA LEU A 79 -19.68 -1.85 -2.98
C LEU A 79 -19.34 -1.48 -4.43
N ALA A 80 -18.72 -0.31 -4.66
CA ALA A 80 -18.28 0.09 -5.98
C ALA A 80 -17.08 -0.73 -6.46
N LEU A 81 -16.09 -0.98 -5.59
CA LEU A 81 -14.93 -1.85 -5.88
C LEU A 81 -15.37 -3.29 -6.19
N ASP A 82 -16.33 -3.83 -5.44
CA ASP A 82 -16.87 -5.18 -5.63
C ASP A 82 -17.86 -5.30 -6.81
N SER A 83 -18.20 -4.19 -7.50
CA SER A 83 -19.21 -4.20 -8.57
C SER A 83 -18.79 -5.00 -9.82
N ALA A 84 -17.49 -5.32 -9.94
CA ALA A 84 -16.89 -5.96 -11.12
C ALA A 84 -17.20 -5.23 -12.45
N TYR A 85 -17.48 -3.93 -12.39
CA TYR A 85 -17.82 -3.11 -13.55
C TYR A 85 -16.81 -1.97 -13.69
N VAL A 86 -15.91 -2.09 -14.67
CA VAL A 86 -14.73 -1.22 -14.89
C VAL A 86 -15.03 0.27 -14.67
N LYS A 87 -16.08 0.82 -15.30
CA LYS A 87 -16.42 2.25 -15.20
C LYS A 87 -16.79 2.73 -13.79
N VAL A 88 -17.23 1.82 -12.92
CA VAL A 88 -17.56 2.09 -11.51
C VAL A 88 -16.36 1.80 -10.61
N VAL A 89 -15.60 0.76 -10.90
CA VAL A 89 -14.41 0.37 -10.13
C VAL A 89 -13.29 1.42 -10.28
N GLU A 90 -13.09 1.98 -11.47
CA GLU A 90 -12.06 2.99 -11.74
C GLU A 90 -12.12 4.22 -10.80
N PRO A 91 -13.25 4.97 -10.69
CA PRO A 91 -13.35 6.08 -9.74
C PRO A 91 -13.31 5.64 -8.27
N ALA A 92 -13.63 4.38 -7.97
CA ALA A 92 -13.50 3.82 -6.62
C ALA A 92 -12.03 3.55 -6.25
N LEU A 93 -11.22 3.04 -7.18
CA LEU A 93 -9.77 2.86 -7.00
C LEU A 93 -9.06 4.20 -6.82
N ASP A 94 -9.41 5.22 -7.61
CA ASP A 94 -8.88 6.59 -7.44
C ASP A 94 -9.23 7.17 -6.06
N CYS A 95 -10.45 6.91 -5.57
CA CYS A 95 -10.86 7.31 -4.23
C CYS A 95 -10.02 6.61 -3.14
N ALA A 96 -9.87 5.28 -3.24
CA ALA A 96 -9.06 4.51 -2.30
C ALA A 96 -7.60 5.00 -2.28
N PHE A 97 -7.01 5.23 -3.45
CA PHE A 97 -5.67 5.82 -3.59
C PHE A 97 -5.56 7.16 -2.85
N LYS A 98 -6.51 8.08 -3.01
CA LYS A 98 -6.51 9.40 -2.34
C LYS A 98 -6.68 9.28 -0.83
N LEU A 99 -7.57 8.41 -0.36
CA LEU A 99 -7.81 8.19 1.07
C LEU A 99 -6.53 7.70 1.78
N PHE A 100 -5.80 6.77 1.18
CA PHE A 100 -4.51 6.32 1.70
C PHE A 100 -3.42 7.39 1.56
N SER A 101 -3.34 8.03 0.40
CA SER A 101 -2.26 8.96 0.08
C SER A 101 -2.28 10.21 0.96
N PHE A 102 -3.49 10.70 1.27
CA PHE A 102 -3.70 11.84 2.17
C PHE A 102 -3.74 11.44 3.65
N ASN A 103 -3.42 10.19 3.99
CA ASN A 103 -3.37 9.68 5.36
C ASN A 103 -4.69 9.87 6.12
N LEU A 104 -5.81 9.81 5.38
CA LEU A 104 -7.14 9.89 5.97
C LEU A 104 -7.51 8.56 6.61
N VAL A 105 -7.09 7.44 6.02
CA VAL A 105 -7.28 6.10 6.58
C VAL A 105 -6.32 5.84 7.73
N ARG A 106 -6.85 5.34 8.85
CA ARG A 106 -6.06 4.86 9.99
C ARG A 106 -6.50 3.45 10.36
N ALA A 107 -5.62 2.47 10.26
CA ALA A 107 -6.00 1.10 10.62
C ALA A 107 -4.78 0.20 10.88
N GLU A 108 -4.92 -0.68 11.86
CA GLU A 108 -4.20 -1.96 11.86
C GLU A 108 -5.03 -2.95 11.05
N ILE A 109 -4.52 -3.36 9.89
CA ILE A 109 -5.19 -4.26 8.95
C ILE A 109 -4.62 -5.65 9.18
N ASP A 110 -5.39 -6.51 9.83
CA ASP A 110 -5.10 -7.93 9.95
C ASP A 110 -6.20 -8.76 9.29
N ARG A 111 -5.84 -9.96 8.86
CA ARG A 111 -6.82 -10.90 8.30
C ARG A 111 -7.70 -11.41 9.45
N PRO A 112 -9.04 -11.40 9.32
CA PRO A 112 -9.91 -11.94 10.36
C PRO A 112 -9.59 -13.41 10.63
N ASP A 113 -9.60 -13.80 11.91
CA ASP A 113 -9.33 -15.18 12.32
C ASP A 113 -10.39 -16.11 11.70
N PRO A 114 -10.00 -17.11 10.87
CA PRO A 114 -10.94 -18.04 10.26
C PRO A 114 -11.78 -18.82 11.29
N ASN A 115 -11.32 -18.98 12.53
CA ASN A 115 -12.06 -19.66 13.59
C ASN A 115 -13.10 -18.76 14.30
N HIS A 116 -13.03 -17.44 14.10
CA HIS A 116 -13.95 -16.43 14.64
C HIS A 116 -14.53 -15.52 13.55
N ALA A 117 -14.61 -16.06 12.32
CA ALA A 117 -15.03 -15.35 11.13
C ALA A 117 -16.55 -15.12 11.12
N ASP A 118 -17.02 -14.10 11.84
CA ASP A 118 -18.19 -13.36 11.39
C ASP A 118 -17.68 -12.28 10.43
N ASP A 119 -18.14 -12.27 9.18
CA ASP A 119 -17.66 -11.36 8.11
C ASP A 119 -17.83 -9.87 8.49
N LYS A 120 -18.63 -9.60 9.52
CA LYS A 120 -18.86 -8.29 10.14
C LYS A 120 -17.80 -7.86 11.17
N SER A 121 -16.96 -8.77 11.66
CA SER A 121 -15.87 -8.44 12.59
C SER A 121 -14.61 -7.94 11.90
N ALA A 122 -14.49 -8.18 10.58
CA ALA A 122 -13.38 -7.69 9.79
C ALA A 122 -13.43 -6.16 9.70
N SER A 123 -12.28 -5.52 9.95
CA SER A 123 -12.14 -4.07 9.79
C SER A 123 -12.67 -3.61 8.42
N ILE A 124 -13.43 -2.52 8.40
CA ILE A 124 -13.95 -1.94 7.16
C ILE A 124 -12.82 -1.62 6.16
N VAL A 125 -11.64 -1.27 6.69
CA VAL A 125 -10.44 -1.01 5.88
C VAL A 125 -9.86 -2.30 5.30
N TYR A 126 -9.88 -3.41 6.06
CA TYR A 126 -9.52 -4.73 5.51
C TYR A 126 -10.42 -5.09 4.33
N ARG A 127 -11.75 -4.94 4.47
CA ARG A 127 -12.71 -5.20 3.39
C ARG A 127 -12.47 -4.31 2.17
N MET A 128 -12.11 -3.04 2.38
CA MET A 128 -11.74 -2.13 1.29
C MET A 128 -10.47 -2.61 0.56
N VAL A 129 -9.40 -2.97 1.28
CA VAL A 129 -8.17 -3.50 0.69
C VAL A 129 -8.42 -4.81 -0.05
N GLU A 130 -9.26 -5.69 0.50
CA GLU A 130 -9.64 -6.95 -0.15
C GLU A 130 -10.40 -6.70 -1.47
N ALA A 131 -11.35 -5.75 -1.49
CA ALA A 131 -12.07 -5.37 -2.70
C ALA A 131 -11.14 -4.73 -3.76
N VAL A 132 -10.15 -3.93 -3.33
CA VAL A 132 -9.07 -3.43 -4.21
C VAL A 132 -8.28 -4.60 -4.81
N CYS A 133 -7.87 -5.58 -3.99
CA CYS A 133 -7.14 -6.75 -4.48
C CYS A 133 -7.95 -7.58 -5.48
N LYS A 134 -9.24 -7.80 -5.23
CA LYS A 134 -10.15 -8.51 -6.15
C LYS A 134 -10.29 -7.81 -7.50
N SER A 135 -10.24 -6.48 -7.52
CA SER A 135 -10.35 -5.68 -8.75
C SER A 135 -9.23 -5.95 -9.76
N ALA A 136 -8.07 -6.45 -9.34
CA ALA A 136 -6.99 -6.85 -10.25
C ALA A 136 -7.39 -7.98 -11.22
N GLY A 137 -8.39 -8.79 -10.86
CA GLY A 137 -8.86 -9.91 -11.67
C GLY A 137 -9.79 -9.52 -12.83
N LEU A 138 -10.09 -8.24 -13.03
CA LEU A 138 -11.01 -7.79 -14.09
C LEU A 138 -10.39 -7.82 -15.49
N GLY A 139 -9.07 -7.92 -15.61
CA GLY A 139 -8.37 -8.01 -16.89
C GLY A 139 -8.42 -6.71 -17.71
N ASP A 140 -8.45 -5.56 -17.04
CA ASP A 140 -8.41 -4.23 -17.65
C ASP A 140 -7.15 -3.48 -17.21
N ASP A 141 -6.36 -3.01 -18.18
CA ASP A 141 -5.06 -2.40 -17.93
C ASP A 141 -5.12 -1.16 -17.03
N ALA A 142 -6.18 -0.35 -17.14
CA ALA A 142 -6.34 0.86 -16.33
C ALA A 142 -6.71 0.49 -14.88
N ILE A 143 -7.52 -0.55 -14.70
CA ILE A 143 -7.85 -1.10 -13.39
C ILE A 143 -6.60 -1.68 -12.71
N GLU A 144 -5.77 -2.44 -13.43
CA GLU A 144 -4.52 -2.97 -12.89
C GLU A 144 -3.62 -1.85 -12.35
N LEU A 145 -3.41 -0.78 -13.12
CA LEU A 145 -2.66 0.40 -12.67
C LEU A 145 -3.31 1.07 -11.46
N GLY A 146 -4.65 1.20 -11.44
CA GLY A 146 -5.39 1.74 -10.30
C GLY A 146 -5.21 0.91 -9.02
N VAL A 147 -5.21 -0.43 -9.14
CA VAL A 147 -4.96 -1.34 -8.02
C VAL A 147 -3.52 -1.19 -7.52
N LEU A 148 -2.53 -1.17 -8.41
CA LEU A 148 -1.13 -0.97 -8.05
C LEU A 148 -0.92 0.36 -7.29
N ARG A 149 -1.54 1.46 -7.75
CA ARG A 149 -1.50 2.76 -7.06
C ARG A 149 -2.11 2.68 -5.67
N ALA A 150 -3.33 2.16 -5.57
CA ALA A 150 -4.07 2.09 -4.30
C ALA A 150 -3.30 1.24 -3.28
N LEU A 151 -2.80 0.07 -3.66
CA LEU A 151 -2.05 -0.82 -2.78
C LEU A 151 -0.70 -0.24 -2.35
N LEU A 152 0.06 0.37 -3.27
CA LEU A 152 1.31 1.04 -2.90
C LEU A 152 1.06 2.21 -1.96
N SER A 153 0.01 3.00 -2.18
CA SER A 153 -0.37 4.08 -1.26
C SER A 153 -0.78 3.59 0.13
N ALA A 154 -1.46 2.45 0.22
CA ALA A 154 -1.79 1.81 1.50
C ALA A 154 -0.54 1.35 2.25
N VAL A 155 0.39 0.68 1.55
CA VAL A 155 1.68 0.25 2.12
C VAL A 155 2.53 1.45 2.54
N ARG A 156 2.53 2.54 1.76
CA ARG A 156 3.27 3.77 2.06
C ARG A 156 2.73 4.54 3.27
N SER A 157 1.42 4.52 3.49
CA SER A 157 0.78 5.41 4.47
C SER A 157 1.29 5.16 5.90
N PRO A 158 1.74 6.19 6.65
CA PRO A 158 2.10 6.06 8.06
C PRO A 158 0.91 5.76 8.99
N GLY A 159 -0.33 6.01 8.54
CA GLY A 159 -1.55 5.73 9.31
C GLY A 159 -2.02 4.28 9.24
N VAL A 160 -1.40 3.46 8.37
CA VAL A 160 -1.86 2.10 8.09
C VAL A 160 -0.76 1.10 8.39
N LEU A 161 -1.04 0.18 9.33
CA LEU A 161 -0.18 -0.97 9.63
C LEU A 161 -0.81 -2.23 9.04
N ILE A 162 -0.17 -2.82 8.04
CA ILE A 162 -0.66 -4.02 7.35
C ILE A 162 0.06 -5.24 7.93
N ARG A 163 -0.71 -6.15 8.54
CA ARG A 163 -0.20 -7.30 9.28
C ARG A 163 -0.18 -8.57 8.45
N GLY A 164 0.76 -9.46 8.78
CA GLY A 164 0.73 -10.88 8.49
C GLY A 164 0.36 -11.27 7.06
N ASP A 165 -0.63 -12.17 6.94
CA ASP A 165 -1.10 -12.71 5.66
C ASP A 165 -1.76 -11.65 4.77
N CYS A 166 -2.27 -10.55 5.34
CA CYS A 166 -2.83 -9.46 4.54
C CYS A 166 -1.72 -8.77 3.72
N LEU A 167 -0.56 -8.50 4.33
CA LEU A 167 0.59 -7.94 3.62
C LEU A 167 1.06 -8.88 2.50
N VAL A 168 1.15 -10.17 2.81
CA VAL A 168 1.51 -11.20 1.81
C VAL A 168 0.48 -11.26 0.68
N HIS A 169 -0.80 -11.10 0.98
CA HIS A 169 -1.86 -11.08 -0.03
C HIS A 169 -1.74 -9.87 -0.97
N ILE A 170 -1.51 -8.67 -0.44
CA ILE A 170 -1.28 -7.45 -1.23
C ILE A 170 -0.10 -7.63 -2.19
N VAL A 171 1.04 -8.09 -1.67
CA VAL A 171 2.24 -8.35 -2.49
C VAL A 171 1.94 -9.40 -3.56
N ARG A 172 1.20 -10.46 -3.21
CA ARG A 172 0.78 -11.49 -4.18
C ARG A 172 -0.14 -10.92 -5.27
N THR A 173 -1.03 -10.00 -4.95
CA THR A 173 -1.89 -9.34 -5.94
C THR A 173 -1.04 -8.58 -6.97
N CYS A 174 -0.10 -7.73 -6.52
CA CYS A 174 0.80 -7.01 -7.42
C CYS A 174 1.70 -7.96 -8.24
N TYR A 175 2.14 -9.06 -7.61
CA TYR A 175 2.91 -10.11 -8.27
C TYR A 175 2.11 -10.82 -9.37
N ASN A 176 0.82 -11.07 -9.15
CA ASN A 176 -0.06 -11.64 -10.16
C ASN A 176 -0.34 -10.69 -11.31
N VAL A 177 -0.43 -9.38 -11.07
CA VAL A 177 -0.51 -8.36 -12.15
C VAL A 177 0.75 -8.42 -13.02
N TYR A 178 1.93 -8.57 -12.42
CA TYR A 178 3.17 -8.75 -13.19
C TYR A 178 3.18 -10.04 -14.03
N LEU A 179 2.72 -11.16 -13.47
CA LEU A 179 2.75 -12.45 -14.17
C LEU A 179 1.66 -12.58 -15.24
N GLY A 180 0.46 -12.09 -14.94
CA GLY A 180 -0.72 -12.20 -15.79
C GLY A 180 -0.91 -11.03 -16.76
N GLY A 181 -0.27 -9.89 -16.50
CA GLY A 181 -0.41 -8.70 -17.35
C GLY A 181 0.00 -8.99 -18.78
N LEU A 182 -0.81 -8.56 -19.75
CA LEU A 182 -0.49 -8.69 -21.17
C LEU A 182 0.29 -7.48 -21.70
N ASN A 183 0.20 -6.37 -20.98
CA ASN A 183 0.85 -5.10 -21.29
C ASN A 183 2.23 -4.99 -20.60
N GLY A 184 3.28 -4.81 -21.40
CA GLY A 184 4.64 -4.65 -20.93
C GLY A 184 4.84 -3.51 -19.93
N THR A 185 4.16 -2.38 -20.13
CA THR A 185 4.23 -1.22 -19.22
C THR A 185 3.62 -1.56 -17.87
N ASN A 186 2.46 -2.23 -17.83
CA ASN A 186 1.83 -2.65 -16.57
C ASN A 186 2.71 -3.66 -15.82
N GLN A 187 3.38 -4.56 -16.53
CA GLN A 187 4.34 -5.48 -15.93
C GLN A 187 5.52 -4.71 -15.29
N ILE A 188 6.13 -3.76 -16.01
CA ILE A 188 7.21 -2.91 -15.46
C ILE A 188 6.73 -2.16 -14.22
N CYS A 189 5.53 -1.57 -14.28
CA CYS A 189 4.96 -0.81 -13.17
C CYS A 189 4.65 -1.73 -11.98
N ALA A 190 4.10 -2.93 -12.18
CA ALA A 190 3.87 -3.92 -11.13
C ALA A 190 5.18 -4.35 -10.46
N LYS A 191 6.21 -4.65 -11.25
CA LYS A 191 7.56 -4.98 -10.77
C LYS A 191 8.15 -3.84 -9.93
N SER A 192 8.04 -2.60 -10.42
CA SER A 192 8.55 -1.41 -9.74
C SER A 192 7.80 -1.14 -8.43
N VAL A 193 6.48 -1.35 -8.42
CA VAL A 193 5.64 -1.24 -7.22
C VAL A 193 6.03 -2.28 -6.19
N LEU A 194 6.23 -3.54 -6.59
CA LEU A 194 6.69 -4.59 -5.69
C LEU A 194 8.04 -4.25 -5.07
N ALA A 195 9.00 -3.80 -5.88
CA ALA A 195 10.30 -3.36 -5.39
C ALA A 195 10.16 -2.20 -4.39
N GLN A 196 9.34 -1.19 -4.70
CA GLN A 196 9.10 -0.06 -3.80
C GLN A 196 8.42 -0.49 -2.50
N MET A 197 7.47 -1.42 -2.55
CA MET A 197 6.87 -2.02 -1.35
C MET A 197 7.93 -2.72 -0.48
N MET A 198 8.89 -3.42 -1.09
CA MET A 198 9.98 -4.04 -0.34
C MET A 198 10.83 -2.97 0.36
N VAL A 199 11.22 -1.90 -0.34
CA VAL A 199 11.99 -0.81 0.27
C VAL A 199 11.23 -0.21 1.47
N ILE A 200 9.93 0.06 1.33
CA ILE A 200 9.10 0.60 2.42
C ILE A 200 9.03 -0.35 3.60
N VAL A 201 8.61 -1.60 3.39
CA VAL A 201 8.40 -2.58 4.46
C VAL A 201 9.71 -2.84 5.21
N PHE A 202 10.82 -3.02 4.51
CA PHE A 202 12.08 -3.39 5.15
C PHE A 202 12.76 -2.19 5.83
N SER A 203 12.55 -0.96 5.34
CA SER A 203 12.92 0.27 6.08
C SER A 203 12.15 0.37 7.40
N ARG A 204 10.85 0.02 7.40
CA ARG A 204 10.03 -0.04 8.62
C ARG A 204 10.48 -1.10 9.59
N VAL A 205 10.91 -2.27 9.09
CA VAL A 205 11.42 -3.35 9.93
C VAL A 205 12.72 -2.95 10.65
N GLU A 206 13.59 -2.21 9.96
CA GLU A 206 14.85 -1.74 10.53
C GLU A 206 14.65 -0.73 11.65
N GLN A 207 13.83 0.29 11.39
CA GLN A 207 13.53 1.34 12.35
C GLN A 207 12.49 0.92 13.39
N ASP A 208 11.84 -0.23 13.17
CA ASP A 208 10.75 -0.74 13.98
C ASP A 208 9.61 0.28 14.17
N SER A 209 9.28 0.99 13.08
CA SER A 209 8.29 2.07 13.09
C SER A 209 7.54 2.14 11.77
N VAL A 210 6.26 2.51 11.82
CA VAL A 210 5.42 2.74 10.62
C VAL A 210 5.69 4.13 10.02
N ASP A 211 5.98 5.11 10.90
CA ASP A 211 6.41 6.45 10.53
C ASP A 211 7.93 6.57 10.73
N LEU A 212 8.64 6.70 9.62
CA LEU A 212 10.10 6.72 9.62
C LEU A 212 10.67 8.11 9.88
N GLY A 213 9.85 9.17 9.80
CA GLY A 213 10.32 10.56 9.91
C GLY A 213 11.36 10.99 8.87
N VAL A 214 11.68 10.11 7.92
CA VAL A 214 12.71 10.25 6.89
C VAL A 214 12.13 9.83 5.55
N GLN A 215 12.63 10.44 4.47
CA GLN A 215 12.24 10.08 3.11
C GLN A 215 12.70 8.65 2.78
N ILE A 216 11.75 7.81 2.37
CA ILE A 216 12.03 6.45 1.91
C ILE A 216 12.69 6.53 0.53
N PRO A 217 13.82 5.82 0.31
CA PRO A 217 14.45 5.75 -1.01
C PRO A 217 13.47 5.25 -2.07
N ARG A 218 13.54 5.87 -3.25
CA ARG A 218 12.73 5.46 -4.41
C ARG A 218 13.52 4.48 -5.25
N VAL A 219 12.84 3.48 -5.78
CA VAL A 219 13.44 2.55 -6.73
C VAL A 219 13.66 3.25 -8.07
N SER A 220 14.85 3.06 -8.66
CA SER A 220 15.14 3.40 -10.05
C SER A 220 14.58 2.29 -10.95
N VAL A 221 13.61 2.63 -11.79
CA VAL A 221 13.02 1.67 -12.74
C VAL A 221 14.05 1.21 -13.77
N ALA A 222 14.97 2.10 -14.16
CA ALA A 222 16.04 1.77 -15.10
C ALA A 222 16.98 0.69 -14.54
N ASP A 223 17.47 0.89 -13.31
CA ASP A 223 18.39 -0.03 -12.65
C ASP A 223 17.71 -1.39 -12.39
N LEU A 224 16.41 -1.36 -12.04
CA LEU A 224 15.60 -2.56 -11.81
C LEU A 224 15.38 -3.41 -13.09
N LEU A 225 15.50 -2.80 -14.26
CA LEU A 225 15.34 -3.46 -15.56
C LEU A 225 16.67 -3.76 -16.27
N GLU A 226 17.81 -3.31 -15.73
CA GLU A 226 19.13 -3.47 -16.38
C GLU A 226 19.46 -4.94 -16.70
N PHE A 227 18.99 -5.88 -15.88
CA PHE A 227 19.26 -7.31 -16.01
C PHE A 227 18.14 -8.12 -16.67
N THR A 228 16.96 -7.52 -16.91
CA THR A 228 15.74 -8.27 -17.27
C THR A 228 14.97 -7.57 -18.39
N ASP A 229 14.64 -8.33 -19.43
CA ASP A 229 13.75 -7.97 -20.55
C ASP A 229 14.26 -6.92 -21.56
N LYS A 230 15.17 -7.34 -22.44
CA LYS A 230 15.44 -6.65 -23.72
C LYS A 230 14.18 -6.45 -24.60
N ASN A 231 13.10 -7.19 -24.32
CA ASN A 231 11.82 -7.12 -25.03
C ASN A 231 10.84 -6.08 -24.47
N LEU A 232 11.07 -5.52 -23.27
CA LEU A 232 10.20 -4.51 -22.64
C LEU A 232 10.85 -3.13 -22.54
N ASN A 233 12.08 -2.99 -23.03
CA ASN A 233 12.93 -1.82 -22.81
C ASN A 233 12.63 -0.67 -23.78
N GLU A 234 11.36 -0.26 -23.86
CA GLU A 234 10.97 0.99 -24.48
C GLU A 234 11.25 2.13 -23.50
N GLY A 235 12.16 3.05 -23.84
CA GLY A 235 12.52 4.16 -22.94
C GLY A 235 11.32 4.99 -22.46
N SER A 236 10.22 5.02 -23.23
CA SER A 236 8.92 5.58 -22.84
C SER A 236 8.28 4.87 -21.65
N SER A 237 8.27 3.53 -21.63
CA SER A 237 7.68 2.72 -20.56
C SER A 237 8.46 2.85 -19.25
N ILE A 238 9.79 2.94 -19.32
CA ILE A 238 10.65 3.19 -18.15
C ILE A 238 10.30 4.55 -17.54
N GLN A 239 10.25 5.60 -18.35
CA GLN A 239 9.92 6.95 -17.90
C GLN A 239 8.50 7.01 -17.31
N PHE A 240 7.54 6.38 -17.97
CA PHE A 240 6.17 6.29 -17.48
C PHE A 240 6.11 5.63 -16.09
N CYS A 241 6.72 4.45 -15.92
CA CYS A 241 6.68 3.75 -14.64
C CYS A 241 7.50 4.46 -13.55
N GLN A 242 8.58 5.18 -13.91
CA GLN A 242 9.28 6.02 -12.93
C GLN A 242 8.39 7.17 -12.45
N ASN A 243 7.67 7.83 -13.36
CA ASN A 243 6.70 8.86 -13.01
C ASN A 243 5.55 8.30 -12.16
N PHE A 244 5.09 7.09 -12.47
CA PHE A 244 4.07 6.40 -11.68
C PHE A 244 4.50 6.17 -10.23
N ILE A 245 5.73 5.66 -10.00
CA ILE A 245 6.27 5.50 -8.65
C ILE A 245 6.41 6.85 -7.95
N ASN A 246 6.96 7.85 -8.64
CA ASN A 246 7.11 9.19 -8.08
C ASN A 246 5.76 9.78 -7.67
N GLU A 247 4.74 9.70 -8.52
CA GLU A 247 3.38 10.18 -8.21
C GLU A 247 2.84 9.55 -6.93
N VAL A 248 2.94 8.23 -6.78
CA VAL A 248 2.41 7.55 -5.58
C VAL A 248 3.23 7.89 -4.33
N MET A 249 4.55 8.00 -4.46
CA MET A 249 5.45 8.32 -3.35
C MET A 249 5.33 9.78 -2.89
N ASP A 250 5.05 10.70 -3.82
CA ASP A 250 4.89 12.14 -3.57
C ASP A 250 3.47 12.55 -3.16
N ALA A 251 2.48 11.65 -3.26
CA ALA A 251 1.07 11.97 -2.99
C ALA A 251 0.71 12.25 -1.50
N SER A 252 1.64 12.74 -0.68
CA SER A 252 1.43 13.07 0.72
C SER A 252 0.92 14.51 0.94
N GLY A 253 -0.28 14.67 1.54
CA GLY A 253 -0.86 15.94 2.03
C GLY A 253 -1.35 16.89 0.91
N GLU A 254 -2.36 17.74 1.06
CA GLU A 254 -3.40 17.99 2.08
C GLU A 254 -4.75 17.97 1.33
N ALA A 255 -5.86 17.59 1.97
CA ALA A 255 -7.20 17.76 1.40
C ALA A 255 -7.65 19.24 1.33
N ASP A 256 -6.71 20.18 1.45
CA ASP A 256 -6.87 21.61 1.29
C ASP A 256 -6.35 22.01 -0.10
N GLY A 257 -7.29 22.18 -1.03
CA GLY A 257 -7.15 23.12 -2.15
C GLY A 257 -6.13 22.79 -3.25
N VAL A 258 -6.65 22.41 -4.41
CA VAL A 258 -5.98 22.65 -5.70
C VAL A 258 -5.77 24.17 -5.85
N ALA A 259 -4.53 24.64 -5.72
CA ALA A 259 -4.11 25.96 -6.18
C ALA A 259 -2.82 25.82 -6.99
N GLU A 260 -2.86 26.42 -8.18
CA GLU A 260 -1.86 26.31 -9.23
C GLU A 260 -0.46 26.84 -8.84
N GLN A 261 0.51 26.30 -9.58
CA GLN A 261 1.88 26.74 -9.76
C GLN A 261 2.13 28.23 -9.48
N ASN A 262 3.10 28.52 -8.61
CA ASN A 262 4.13 29.49 -9.01
C ASN A 262 5.47 29.22 -8.34
N LYS A 263 6.50 29.08 -9.19
CA LYS A 263 7.92 29.02 -8.81
C LYS A 263 8.33 30.36 -8.21
N GLN A 264 9.07 30.35 -7.09
CA GLN A 264 10.41 30.96 -7.02
C GLN A 264 11.03 30.85 -5.61
N LEU A 265 12.20 30.22 -5.56
CA LEU A 265 13.25 30.46 -4.56
C LEU A 265 13.91 31.83 -4.85
N PRO A 266 14.53 32.49 -3.84
CA PRO A 266 15.97 32.29 -3.64
C PRO A 266 16.45 32.26 -2.17
N ASN A 267 17.24 31.22 -1.89
CA ASN A 267 18.47 31.07 -1.08
C ASN A 267 18.97 32.13 -0.04
N SER A 268 19.37 31.55 1.11
CA SER A 268 20.59 31.76 1.94
C SER A 268 20.62 32.86 3.03
N PRO A 269 21.50 32.76 4.07
CA PRO A 269 22.12 31.61 4.74
C PRO A 269 22.14 31.65 6.30
N LEU A 270 22.42 30.48 6.91
CA LEU A 270 23.19 30.19 8.15
C LEU A 270 22.90 30.93 9.48
N SER A 271 22.69 30.17 10.56
CA SER A 271 23.18 30.46 11.92
C SER A 271 23.26 29.19 12.76
N GLU A 272 24.48 28.91 13.23
CA GLU A 272 24.85 27.88 14.19
C GLU A 272 24.26 28.18 15.59
N SER A 273 23.91 27.15 16.36
CA SER A 273 23.94 27.23 17.83
C SER A 273 24.06 25.84 18.46
N ASN A 274 25.11 25.70 19.26
CA ASN A 274 25.42 24.58 20.14
C ASN A 274 24.46 24.50 21.34
N GLY A 275 24.17 23.29 21.82
CA GLY A 275 23.56 23.06 23.13
C GLY A 275 23.58 21.59 23.55
N SER A 276 24.29 21.30 24.64
CA SER A 276 24.75 19.98 25.11
C SER A 276 23.79 19.28 26.09
N ALA A 277 23.77 17.93 26.02
CA ALA A 277 23.74 16.89 27.07
C ALA A 277 22.68 16.85 28.21
N GLN A 278 22.09 15.65 28.39
CA GLN A 278 21.88 14.84 29.64
C GLN A 278 20.69 13.89 29.42
N ASP A 279 20.85 12.59 29.17
CA ASP A 279 21.19 11.48 30.09
C ASP A 279 20.30 11.43 31.35
N GLN A 280 19.37 10.46 31.40
CA GLN A 280 18.81 9.95 32.64
C GLN A 280 18.25 8.53 32.45
N VAL A 281 19.05 7.59 32.92
CA VAL A 281 18.74 6.18 33.17
C VAL A 281 17.89 6.08 34.44
N GLN A 282 16.81 5.30 34.43
CA GLN A 282 16.23 4.77 35.66
C GLN A 282 15.82 3.32 35.48
N ALA A 283 16.59 2.45 36.14
CA ALA A 283 16.32 1.03 36.32
C ALA A 283 15.46 0.80 37.57
N SER A 284 14.55 -0.16 37.51
CA SER A 284 14.10 -0.92 38.67
C SER A 284 13.83 -2.36 38.27
N LYS A 285 14.51 -3.28 38.97
CA LYS A 285 14.46 -4.73 38.84
C LYS A 285 13.31 -5.33 39.64
N ASN A 286 12.78 -6.44 39.13
CA ASN A 286 12.41 -7.72 39.78
C ASN A 286 11.57 -8.46 38.71
N GLY A 287 11.91 -9.62 38.16
CA GLY A 287 12.62 -10.79 38.65
C GLY A 287 11.68 -11.97 38.52
N ASP A 288 11.70 -12.69 37.39
CA ASP A 288 11.32 -14.11 37.29
C ASP A 288 11.81 -14.71 35.95
N GLU A 289 12.61 -15.77 36.08
CA GLU A 289 13.37 -16.42 35.02
C GLU A 289 12.48 -17.28 34.10
N LYS A 290 12.28 -16.82 32.86
CA LYS A 290 12.03 -17.62 31.66
C LYS A 290 12.78 -16.94 30.53
N GLY A 291 13.66 -17.66 29.84
CA GLY A 291 14.63 -17.12 28.88
C GLY A 291 14.12 -15.93 28.05
N GLU A 292 14.64 -14.75 28.36
CA GLU A 292 14.44 -13.50 27.62
C GLU A 292 15.13 -13.59 26.25
N LEU A 293 14.47 -14.21 25.27
CA LEU A 293 14.70 -13.92 23.87
C LEU A 293 13.80 -12.74 23.50
N GLY A 294 14.41 -11.56 23.35
CA GLY A 294 13.71 -10.28 23.18
C GLY A 294 12.54 -10.36 22.21
N ALA A 295 11.36 -9.94 22.68
CA ALA A 295 10.12 -9.94 21.90
C ALA A 295 10.35 -9.18 20.58
N THR A 296 10.19 -9.88 19.46
CA THR A 296 10.16 -9.25 18.13
C THR A 296 8.91 -8.40 18.03
N SER A 297 9.02 -7.20 17.49
CA SER A 297 7.85 -6.35 17.26
C SER A 297 6.95 -6.92 16.15
N LYS A 298 5.68 -6.51 16.16
CA LYS A 298 4.71 -6.82 15.11
C LYS A 298 5.26 -6.52 13.70
N ILE A 299 5.90 -5.36 13.54
CA ILE A 299 6.46 -4.90 12.25
C ILE A 299 7.58 -5.85 11.78
N ARG A 300 8.48 -6.24 12.69
CA ARG A 300 9.57 -7.18 12.39
C ARG A 300 9.04 -8.57 12.03
N GLU A 301 8.00 -9.03 12.72
CA GLU A 301 7.34 -10.30 12.43
C GLU A 301 6.70 -10.31 11.04
N ASP A 302 5.99 -9.24 10.68
CA ASP A 302 5.36 -9.11 9.36
C ASP A 302 6.40 -9.08 8.23
N GLY A 303 7.49 -8.33 8.42
CA GLY A 303 8.63 -8.30 7.49
C GLY A 303 9.30 -9.66 7.32
N PHE A 304 9.49 -10.40 8.42
CA PHE A 304 10.04 -11.76 8.36
C PHE A 304 9.12 -12.74 7.63
N LEU A 305 7.80 -12.65 7.86
CA LEU A 305 6.81 -13.48 7.17
C LEU A 305 6.82 -13.20 5.66
N LEU A 306 6.92 -11.94 5.27
CA LEU A 306 7.02 -11.53 3.87
C LEU A 306 8.30 -12.05 3.22
N PHE A 307 9.45 -11.86 3.87
CA PHE A 307 10.75 -12.40 3.41
C PHE A 307 10.68 -13.91 3.17
N LYS A 308 10.16 -14.65 4.15
CA LYS A 308 9.97 -16.11 4.05
C LYS A 308 9.06 -16.50 2.88
N ASN A 309 8.02 -15.71 2.60
CA ASN A 309 7.15 -15.95 1.44
C ASN A 309 7.90 -15.74 0.12
N LEU A 310 8.70 -14.69 -0.01
CA LEU A 310 9.52 -14.44 -1.21
C LEU A 310 10.52 -15.57 -1.46
N CYS A 311 11.22 -16.04 -0.41
CA CYS A 311 12.09 -17.21 -0.50
C CYS A 311 11.34 -18.47 -0.96
N LYS A 312 10.12 -18.70 -0.46
CA LYS A 312 9.31 -19.83 -0.93
C LYS A 312 8.91 -19.70 -2.39
N LEU A 313 8.60 -18.49 -2.86
CA LEU A 313 8.26 -18.25 -4.26
C LEU A 313 9.45 -18.47 -5.20
N SER A 314 10.66 -18.09 -4.79
CA SER A 314 11.88 -18.35 -5.58
C SER A 314 12.23 -19.84 -5.69
N MET A 315 11.81 -20.66 -4.72
CA MET A 315 12.10 -22.10 -4.66
C MET A 315 11.04 -23.02 -5.28
N LYS A 316 9.93 -22.51 -5.84
CA LYS A 316 8.90 -23.38 -6.45
C LYS A 316 9.40 -24.05 -7.74
N PHE A 317 9.73 -25.34 -7.71
CA PHE A 317 10.14 -26.10 -8.91
C PHE A 317 8.96 -26.46 -9.81
N SER A 318 9.18 -26.46 -11.13
CA SER A 318 8.25 -27.07 -12.11
C SER A 318 8.58 -28.55 -12.24
N SER A 319 7.55 -29.38 -12.28
CA SER A 319 7.67 -30.76 -12.74
C SER A 319 7.45 -30.79 -14.26
N GLN A 320 8.55 -30.88 -14.99
CA GLN A 320 8.78 -31.29 -16.40
C GLN A 320 7.63 -31.10 -17.43
N ASP A 321 7.93 -30.23 -18.42
CA ASP A 321 7.33 -30.05 -19.76
C ASP A 321 5.89 -29.54 -19.85
N GLN A 322 5.64 -28.24 -19.55
CA GLN A 322 4.48 -27.47 -20.07
C GLN A 322 4.79 -25.97 -20.19
N SER A 323 3.98 -25.23 -20.98
CA SER A 323 4.04 -23.77 -21.17
C SER A 323 4.05 -22.94 -19.87
N ASP A 324 3.59 -23.52 -18.77
CA ASP A 324 3.63 -22.92 -17.43
C ASP A 324 5.07 -22.69 -16.93
N ASP A 325 6.08 -23.33 -17.55
CA ASP A 325 7.50 -23.18 -17.22
C ASP A 325 7.99 -21.74 -17.41
N GLN A 326 7.51 -21.02 -18.43
CA GLN A 326 7.95 -19.65 -18.69
C GLN A 326 7.38 -18.67 -17.66
N ILE A 327 6.11 -18.82 -17.29
CA ILE A 327 5.46 -17.99 -16.25
C ILE A 327 6.09 -18.29 -14.89
N LEU A 328 6.35 -19.57 -14.59
CA LEU A 328 6.99 -19.97 -13.35
C LEU A 328 8.42 -19.44 -13.27
N LEU A 329 9.21 -19.56 -14.34
CA LEU A 329 10.58 -19.02 -14.40
C LEU A 329 10.57 -17.51 -14.21
N ARG A 330 9.67 -16.80 -14.90
CA ARG A 330 9.48 -15.36 -14.75
C ARG A 330 9.17 -14.97 -13.30
N GLY A 331 8.29 -15.73 -12.65
CA GLY A 331 7.99 -15.54 -11.23
C GLY A 331 9.21 -15.78 -10.31
N LYS A 332 10.02 -16.80 -10.59
CA LYS A 332 11.25 -17.04 -9.83
C LYS A 332 12.23 -15.88 -9.95
N VAL A 333 12.48 -15.43 -11.18
CA VAL A 333 13.37 -14.29 -11.46
C VAL A 333 12.90 -13.07 -10.67
N LEU A 334 11.61 -12.72 -10.77
CA LEU A 334 11.05 -11.61 -10.00
C LEU A 334 11.24 -11.79 -8.49
N SER A 335 11.00 -12.99 -7.96
CA SER A 335 11.16 -13.25 -6.52
C SER A 335 12.60 -13.04 -6.05
N LEU A 336 13.58 -13.44 -6.86
CA LEU A 336 14.99 -13.24 -6.58
C LEU A 336 15.41 -11.78 -6.70
N GLU A 337 14.89 -11.04 -7.68
CA GLU A 337 15.12 -9.60 -7.81
C GLU A 337 14.56 -8.84 -6.60
N LEU A 338 13.35 -9.19 -6.13
CA LEU A 338 12.78 -8.59 -4.92
C LEU A 338 13.60 -8.93 -3.68
N LEU A 339 14.12 -10.16 -3.57
CA LEU A 339 15.05 -10.53 -2.50
C LEU A 339 16.35 -9.72 -2.59
N ASN A 340 16.86 -9.46 -3.81
CA ASN A 340 18.03 -8.61 -3.99
C ASN A 340 17.75 -7.17 -3.54
N VAL A 341 16.60 -6.59 -3.91
CA VAL A 341 16.15 -5.28 -3.41
C VAL A 341 16.12 -5.23 -1.89
N VAL A 342 15.61 -6.27 -1.24
CA VAL A 342 15.62 -6.39 0.23
C VAL A 342 17.04 -6.38 0.80
N MET A 343 17.98 -7.10 0.17
CA MET A 343 19.36 -7.18 0.66
C MET A 343 20.15 -5.87 0.44
N ASP A 344 19.94 -5.22 -0.70
CA ASP A 344 20.61 -3.96 -1.05
C ASP A 344 20.15 -2.82 -0.14
N ASN A 345 18.86 -2.78 0.18
CA ASN A 345 18.26 -1.77 1.07
C ASN A 345 18.26 -2.21 2.54
N GLY A 346 18.63 -3.45 2.83
CA GLY A 346 18.67 -4.02 4.17
C GLY A 346 19.84 -3.49 5.00
N GLY A 347 19.53 -2.79 6.08
CA GLY A 347 20.43 -2.31 7.12
C GLY A 347 21.00 -3.43 8.01
N PRO A 348 21.71 -3.07 9.09
CA PRO A 348 22.50 -4.00 9.88
C PRO A 348 21.69 -5.17 10.44
N LEU A 349 20.42 -4.94 10.79
CA LEU A 349 19.52 -5.98 11.30
C LEU A 349 19.35 -7.12 10.29
N TRP A 350 19.29 -6.80 8.99
CA TRP A 350 19.15 -7.79 7.92
C TRP A 350 20.46 -8.48 7.56
N ARG A 351 21.59 -7.77 7.71
CA ARG A 351 22.92 -8.28 7.36
C ARG A 351 23.57 -9.12 8.46
N THR A 352 23.19 -8.92 9.72
CA THR A 352 23.87 -9.56 10.88
C THR A 352 23.05 -10.64 11.57
N ASN A 353 21.75 -10.78 11.28
CA ASN A 353 20.93 -11.79 11.93
C ASN A 353 21.12 -13.18 11.28
N GLU A 354 21.72 -14.10 12.02
CA GLU A 354 22.05 -15.47 11.58
C GLU A 354 20.85 -16.24 11.01
N ARG A 355 19.64 -16.01 11.55
CA ARG A 355 18.42 -16.66 11.02
C ARG A 355 18.12 -16.26 9.57
N GLN A 356 18.39 -15.01 9.22
CA GLN A 356 18.08 -14.47 7.89
C GLN A 356 19.16 -14.87 6.89
N ALA A 357 20.43 -14.84 7.31
CA ALA A 357 21.54 -15.37 6.53
C ALA A 357 21.34 -16.86 6.20
N LEU A 358 20.89 -17.68 7.14
CA LEU A 358 20.60 -19.10 6.90
C LEU A 358 19.45 -19.33 5.91
N VAL A 359 18.34 -18.59 6.03
CA VAL A 359 17.20 -18.70 5.09
C VAL A 359 17.60 -18.24 3.69
N PHE A 360 18.39 -17.17 3.59
CA PHE A 360 18.88 -16.65 2.31
C PHE A 360 19.89 -17.60 1.65
N VAL A 361 20.89 -18.08 2.39
CA VAL A 361 21.89 -19.05 1.91
C VAL A 361 21.22 -20.36 1.48
N CYS A 362 20.27 -20.87 2.26
CA CYS A 362 19.51 -22.07 1.87
C CYS A 362 18.64 -21.86 0.62
N SER A 363 18.17 -20.64 0.36
CA SER A 363 17.37 -20.33 -0.83
C SER A 363 18.26 -20.20 -2.07
N LEU A 364 19.42 -19.54 -1.94
CA LEU A 364 20.42 -19.45 -3.01
C LEU A 364 21.04 -20.80 -3.36
N SER A 365 21.36 -21.63 -2.36
CA SER A 365 21.97 -22.95 -2.57
C SER A 365 21.05 -23.91 -3.33
N LYS A 366 19.72 -23.74 -3.21
CA LYS A 366 18.71 -24.52 -3.93
C LYS A 366 18.36 -23.95 -5.31
N PHE A 367 18.76 -22.71 -5.60
CA PHE A 367 18.57 -22.12 -6.92
C PHE A 367 19.72 -22.50 -7.88
N TRP A 368 20.91 -22.71 -7.33
CA TRP A 368 22.12 -23.11 -8.08
C TRP A 368 22.34 -24.62 -8.20
N ALA A 369 21.53 -25.44 -7.52
CA ALA A 369 21.50 -26.90 -7.62
C ALA A 369 20.30 -27.33 -8.45
#